data_AF-A0A954WYU4-F1
#
_entry.id   AF-A0A954WYU4-F1
#
_cell.length_a   1.000
_cell.length_b   1.000
_cell.length_c   1.000
_cell.angle_alpha   90.00
_cell.angle_beta   90.00
_cell.angle_gamma   90.00
#
_symmetry.space_group_name_H-M   'P 1'
#
loop_
_entity.id
_entity.type
_entity.pdbx_description
1 polymer ?
#
loop_
_entity_poly.entity_id
_entity_poly.type
_entity_poly.pdbx_seq_one_letter_code
_entity_poly.pdbx_strand_id
1 'polypeptide(L)'
;MFRQPYTVLAISFLCFACLGCKPSAQQSSSAPPNTKAQNAAPTVTPDDASALSTISELGAKTKTDGDGLVVEVDFRGTEVSDESLTKLAGLSRLRSVILAGTGVSDAGLASLAQIGSLTNLDLRESAVSDDGLAHLAPLQGLKALRLSSCQSITDDGMEHVAKLSSLKVLALDFDWVSEVGLEQLEPLAALEEVYLKESSIGDDALAVLSQFPNLKKLRISKTGIGDEGLKHLSAATGLTELDLSEDSVITGAGIAHLASLKKLKKLNLWRVSSVTDMDDVLQHIAGLTDLEWLNLDNTALTDAGVVHLSGLTNLTFMHLGSTAITDNALPHLEGLTKLKDLKVTRTAVTEAGVAELKKKLPNTDVQLVYREGQ
;
A
#
# COMPACT_ATOMS: atom_id res chain seq x y z
N MET A 1 -3.86 19.68 42.58
CA MET A 1 -3.13 19.68 43.88
C MET A 1 -4.11 19.38 45.01
N PHE A 2 -4.32 18.11 45.37
CA PHE A 2 -5.08 17.71 46.57
C PHE A 2 -4.63 16.32 47.06
N ARG A 3 -4.21 16.26 48.34
CA ARG A 3 -4.15 15.12 49.29
C ARG A 3 -3.63 13.73 48.83
N GLN A 4 -2.47 13.32 49.37
CA GLN A 4 -2.31 11.98 49.97
C GLN A 4 -2.93 11.96 51.39
N PRO A 5 -3.17 10.78 52.02
CA PRO A 5 -2.16 9.99 52.78
C PRO A 5 -2.34 8.43 52.59
N TYR A 6 -1.57 7.43 53.10
CA TYR A 6 -0.78 7.22 54.33
C TYR A 6 0.32 6.10 54.18
N THR A 7 1.39 6.17 55.00
CA THR A 7 2.09 5.11 55.81
C THR A 7 2.27 3.66 55.24
N VAL A 8 3.45 3.06 54.98
CA VAL A 8 4.73 2.76 55.74
C VAL A 8 4.77 1.40 56.50
N LEU A 9 5.96 0.76 56.53
CA LEU A 9 6.44 -0.48 57.21
C LEU A 9 6.15 -1.84 56.50
N ALA A 10 7.06 -2.79 56.16
CA ALA A 10 8.51 -3.05 56.28
C ALA A 10 9.00 -4.16 57.28
N ILE A 11 9.90 -5.05 56.78
CA ILE A 11 10.97 -5.85 57.46
C ILE A 11 10.75 -7.35 57.86
N SER A 12 11.61 -8.23 57.28
CA SER A 12 12.21 -9.52 57.80
C SER A 12 11.36 -10.77 58.17
N PHE A 13 11.88 -12.02 58.28
CA PHE A 13 13.00 -12.80 57.65
C PHE A 13 12.97 -14.25 58.26
N LEU A 14 13.60 -15.25 57.60
CA LEU A 14 14.01 -16.59 58.12
C LEU A 14 12.91 -17.60 58.57
N CYS A 15 13.20 -18.88 58.88
CA CYS A 15 13.77 -20.01 58.09
C CYS A 15 13.75 -21.33 58.93
N PHE A 16 13.72 -22.52 58.29
CA PHE A 16 13.83 -23.90 58.88
C PHE A 16 12.75 -24.34 59.92
N ALA A 17 12.48 -25.63 60.21
CA ALA A 17 12.48 -26.92 59.46
C ALA A 17 11.92 -28.06 60.36
N CYS A 18 11.76 -29.29 59.80
CA CYS A 18 11.55 -30.60 60.49
C CYS A 18 10.14 -30.87 61.11
N LEU A 19 9.59 -32.10 61.22
CA LEU A 19 10.03 -33.49 60.95
C LEU A 19 8.79 -34.43 60.84
N GLY A 20 8.82 -35.54 60.09
CA GLY A 20 7.72 -36.55 60.11
C GLY A 20 7.88 -37.79 59.19
N CYS A 21 7.72 -39.00 59.73
CA CYS A 21 7.92 -40.35 59.11
C CYS A 21 6.56 -41.11 58.98
N LYS A 22 6.32 -42.25 58.28
CA LYS A 22 7.02 -43.24 57.40
C LYS A 22 5.89 -44.20 56.84
N PRO A 23 6.12 -45.39 56.20
CA PRO A 23 7.00 -45.78 55.08
C PRO A 23 6.29 -46.67 53.98
N SER A 24 6.99 -46.89 52.85
CA SER A 24 7.05 -48.16 52.05
C SER A 24 5.79 -48.85 51.47
N ALA A 25 5.75 -48.93 50.14
CA ALA A 25 5.42 -50.16 49.41
C ALA A 25 6.25 -50.25 48.10
N GLN A 26 6.89 -51.39 47.83
CA GLN A 26 7.57 -51.65 46.56
C GLN A 26 6.55 -52.12 45.52
N GLN A 27 6.63 -51.64 44.28
CA GLN A 27 6.09 -52.36 43.14
C GLN A 27 6.91 -52.18 41.87
N SER A 28 7.05 -53.31 41.18
CA SER A 28 7.82 -53.61 39.97
C SER A 28 7.82 -52.55 38.85
N SER A 29 9.01 -52.26 38.32
CA SER A 29 9.16 -51.58 37.03
C SER A 29 8.93 -52.53 35.86
N SER A 30 7.84 -52.34 35.12
CA SER A 30 7.70 -52.83 33.74
C SER A 30 7.65 -51.62 32.81
N ALA A 31 8.62 -51.48 31.91
CA ALA A 31 8.64 -50.40 30.95
C ALA A 31 7.48 -50.56 29.93
N PRO A 32 6.73 -49.49 29.61
CA PRO A 32 5.72 -49.56 28.56
C PRO A 32 6.38 -49.75 27.18
N PRO A 33 5.70 -50.38 26.20
CA PRO A 33 6.26 -50.59 24.86
C PRO A 33 6.58 -49.26 24.19
N ASN A 34 7.80 -49.15 23.66
CA ASN A 34 8.27 -47.96 22.95
C ASN A 34 7.73 -47.94 21.52
N THR A 35 6.42 -47.72 21.37
CA THR A 35 5.79 -47.41 20.08
C THR A 35 6.28 -46.04 19.63
N LYS A 36 7.34 -46.02 18.81
CA LYS A 36 7.67 -44.87 17.99
C LYS A 36 6.45 -44.54 17.14
N ALA A 37 5.72 -43.49 17.51
CA ALA A 37 4.79 -42.84 16.61
C ALA A 37 5.60 -42.42 15.38
N GLN A 38 5.36 -43.08 14.26
CA GLN A 38 5.81 -42.58 12.97
C GLN A 38 5.04 -41.29 12.76
N ASN A 39 5.74 -40.14 12.84
CA ASN A 39 5.21 -38.89 12.31
C ASN A 39 5.05 -39.11 10.80
N ALA A 40 3.86 -39.54 10.39
CA ALA A 40 3.44 -39.45 9.01
C ALA A 40 3.59 -37.98 8.60
N ALA A 41 4.21 -37.72 7.45
CA ALA A 41 4.21 -36.39 6.88
C ALA A 41 2.74 -35.92 6.76
N PRO A 42 2.43 -34.64 7.06
CA PRO A 42 1.06 -34.16 7.00
C PRO A 42 0.47 -34.45 5.62
N THR A 43 -0.59 -35.25 5.58
CA THR A 43 -1.24 -35.64 4.33
C THR A 43 -1.82 -34.40 3.67
N VAL A 44 -1.23 -34.01 2.55
CA VAL A 44 -1.69 -32.89 1.74
C VAL A 44 -3.06 -33.26 1.16
N THR A 45 -4.11 -32.53 1.56
CA THR A 45 -5.44 -32.64 0.96
C THR A 45 -5.37 -32.13 -0.48
N PRO A 46 -5.69 -32.94 -1.50
CA PRO A 46 -5.77 -32.47 -2.88
C PRO A 46 -6.89 -31.45 -3.06
N ASP A 47 -6.73 -30.56 -4.04
CA ASP A 47 -7.81 -29.66 -4.45
C ASP A 47 -8.95 -30.44 -5.14
N ASP A 48 -10.18 -29.95 -4.97
CA ASP A 48 -11.37 -30.59 -5.52
C ASP A 48 -11.36 -30.62 -7.05
N ALA A 49 -11.61 -31.81 -7.62
CA ALA A 49 -11.54 -32.02 -9.07
C ALA A 49 -12.60 -31.20 -9.85
N SER A 50 -13.75 -30.89 -9.26
CA SER A 50 -14.76 -30.04 -9.91
C SER A 50 -14.32 -28.57 -9.91
N ALA A 51 -13.68 -28.09 -8.84
CA ALA A 51 -13.08 -26.76 -8.80
C ALA A 51 -11.99 -26.60 -9.88
N LEU A 52 -11.11 -27.59 -10.02
CA LEU A 52 -10.08 -27.60 -11.07
C LEU A 52 -10.69 -27.61 -12.48
N SER A 53 -11.78 -28.36 -12.71
CA SER A 53 -12.49 -28.38 -13.99
C SER A 53 -13.09 -27.00 -14.31
N THR A 54 -13.84 -26.40 -13.39
CA THR A 54 -14.46 -25.07 -13.56
C THR A 54 -13.41 -23.98 -13.89
N ILE A 55 -12.27 -23.98 -13.20
CA ILE A 55 -11.17 -23.03 -13.46
C ILE A 55 -10.58 -23.22 -14.85
N SER A 56 -10.38 -24.47 -15.27
CA SER A 56 -9.86 -24.79 -16.61
C SER A 56 -10.86 -24.47 -17.73
N GLU A 57 -12.16 -24.69 -17.50
CA GLU A 57 -13.24 -24.41 -18.45
C GLU A 57 -13.43 -22.90 -18.67
N LEU A 58 -13.29 -22.10 -17.62
CA LEU A 58 -13.30 -20.64 -17.68
C LEU A 58 -12.00 -20.04 -18.26
N GLY A 59 -10.98 -20.85 -18.51
CA GLY A 59 -9.68 -20.39 -19.03
C GLY A 59 -8.88 -19.52 -18.05
N ALA A 60 -9.19 -19.61 -16.75
CA ALA A 60 -8.53 -18.83 -15.72
C ALA A 60 -7.09 -19.29 -15.50
N LYS A 61 -6.19 -18.34 -15.21
CA LYS A 61 -4.78 -18.62 -14.96
C LYS A 61 -4.59 -18.99 -13.50
N THR A 62 -3.74 -19.97 -13.22
CA THR A 62 -3.46 -20.41 -11.85
C THR A 62 -1.98 -20.31 -11.49
N LYS A 63 -1.71 -20.22 -10.19
CA LYS A 63 -0.39 -20.55 -9.61
C LYS A 63 -0.57 -21.62 -8.56
N THR A 64 0.38 -22.54 -8.49
CA THR A 64 0.43 -23.59 -7.48
C THR A 64 1.59 -23.39 -6.52
N ASP A 65 1.51 -24.02 -5.34
CA ASP A 65 2.66 -24.15 -4.44
C ASP A 65 3.54 -25.38 -4.78
N GLY A 66 4.54 -25.64 -3.94
CA GLY A 66 5.48 -26.76 -4.12
C GLY A 66 4.85 -28.16 -3.97
N ASP A 67 3.64 -28.26 -3.40
CA ASP A 67 2.87 -29.51 -3.34
C ASP A 67 1.92 -29.67 -4.55
N GLY A 68 1.89 -28.68 -5.46
CA GLY A 68 1.05 -28.67 -6.65
C GLY A 68 -0.38 -28.15 -6.43
N LEU A 69 -0.70 -27.63 -5.24
CA LEU A 69 -2.03 -27.10 -4.91
C LEU A 69 -2.19 -25.65 -5.34
N VAL A 70 -3.38 -25.28 -5.80
CA VAL A 70 -3.71 -23.94 -6.30
C VAL A 70 -3.73 -22.93 -5.14
N VAL A 71 -2.88 -21.90 -5.26
CA VAL A 71 -2.78 -20.80 -4.30
C VAL A 71 -3.28 -19.46 -4.85
N GLU A 72 -3.35 -19.33 -6.18
CA GLU A 72 -3.90 -18.16 -6.87
C GLU A 72 -4.73 -18.57 -8.08
N VAL A 73 -5.87 -17.89 -8.29
CA VAL A 73 -6.67 -17.95 -9.52
C VAL A 73 -6.89 -16.53 -10.05
N ASP A 74 -6.60 -16.32 -11.33
CA ASP A 74 -6.71 -15.05 -12.06
C ASP A 74 -7.68 -15.20 -13.24
N PHE A 75 -8.85 -14.58 -13.08
CA PHE A 75 -10.00 -14.60 -13.99
C PHE A 75 -10.06 -13.37 -14.92
N ARG A 76 -9.03 -12.52 -14.94
CA ARG A 76 -9.06 -11.31 -15.79
C ARG A 76 -9.18 -11.67 -17.27
N GLY A 77 -10.21 -11.12 -17.91
CA GLY A 77 -10.56 -11.43 -19.30
C GLY A 77 -11.29 -12.76 -19.50
N THR A 78 -11.93 -13.30 -18.46
CA THR A 78 -12.78 -14.51 -18.52
C THR A 78 -14.25 -14.17 -18.20
N GLU A 79 -15.18 -14.98 -18.69
CA GLU A 79 -16.63 -14.85 -18.43
C GLU A 79 -17.02 -15.59 -17.13
N VAL A 80 -16.41 -15.19 -16.00
CA VAL A 80 -16.71 -15.74 -14.67
C VAL A 80 -18.06 -15.21 -14.14
N SER A 81 -18.83 -16.08 -13.50
CA SER A 81 -20.11 -15.75 -12.85
C SER A 81 -20.10 -16.10 -11.35
N ASP A 82 -20.98 -15.48 -10.57
CA ASP A 82 -21.11 -15.72 -9.12
C ASP A 82 -21.29 -17.22 -8.78
N GLU A 83 -22.08 -17.95 -9.58
CA GLU A 83 -22.29 -19.39 -9.40
C GLU A 83 -20.98 -20.19 -9.56
N SER A 84 -20.13 -19.81 -10.50
CA SER A 84 -18.85 -20.50 -10.74
C SER A 84 -17.86 -20.34 -9.59
N LEU A 85 -17.94 -19.24 -8.83
CA LEU A 85 -17.09 -19.00 -7.65
C LEU A 85 -17.39 -19.95 -6.49
N THR A 86 -18.60 -20.53 -6.42
CA THR A 86 -18.98 -21.49 -5.37
C THR A 86 -18.05 -22.70 -5.28
N LYS A 87 -17.40 -23.07 -6.39
CA LYS A 87 -16.47 -24.21 -6.45
C LYS A 87 -15.11 -23.91 -5.83
N LEU A 88 -14.72 -22.64 -5.72
CA LEU A 88 -13.38 -22.26 -5.25
C LEU A 88 -13.12 -22.61 -3.77
N ALA A 89 -14.17 -22.83 -2.97
CA ALA A 89 -14.06 -23.38 -1.62
C ALA A 89 -13.47 -24.81 -1.58
N GLY A 90 -13.43 -25.52 -2.70
CA GLY A 90 -12.73 -26.80 -2.85
C GLY A 90 -11.20 -26.68 -3.04
N LEU A 91 -10.66 -25.47 -3.15
CA LEU A 91 -9.22 -25.22 -3.25
C LEU A 91 -8.61 -25.02 -1.85
N SER A 92 -7.97 -26.06 -1.34
CA SER A 92 -7.57 -26.20 0.06
C SER A 92 -6.51 -25.20 0.54
N ARG A 93 -5.78 -24.58 -0.39
CA ARG A 93 -4.70 -23.61 -0.13
C ARG A 93 -4.86 -22.28 -0.87
N LEU A 94 -6.05 -21.97 -1.39
CA LEU A 94 -6.30 -20.72 -2.10
C LEU A 94 -6.06 -19.50 -1.21
N ARG A 95 -5.22 -18.56 -1.66
CA ARG A 95 -4.80 -17.35 -0.92
C ARG A 95 -5.05 -16.07 -1.69
N SER A 96 -5.23 -16.15 -3.01
CA SER A 96 -5.31 -15.02 -3.92
C SER A 96 -6.38 -15.28 -4.99
N VAL A 97 -7.33 -14.37 -5.13
CA VAL A 97 -8.34 -14.41 -6.20
C VAL A 97 -8.34 -13.04 -6.88
N ILE A 98 -8.17 -13.05 -8.21
CA ILE A 98 -8.13 -11.85 -9.04
C ILE A 98 -9.30 -11.89 -10.02
N LEU A 99 -10.23 -10.96 -9.83
CA LEU A 99 -11.51 -10.82 -10.53
C LEU A 99 -11.66 -9.42 -11.17
N ALA A 100 -10.56 -8.70 -11.34
CA ALA A 100 -10.59 -7.34 -11.86
C ALA A 100 -11.21 -7.28 -13.27
N GLY A 101 -12.19 -6.40 -13.48
CA GLY A 101 -12.92 -6.27 -14.75
C GLY A 101 -13.85 -7.45 -15.05
N THR A 102 -14.45 -8.08 -14.02
CA THR A 102 -15.41 -9.17 -14.18
C THR A 102 -16.76 -8.82 -13.55
N GLY A 103 -17.84 -9.39 -14.07
CA GLY A 103 -19.22 -9.10 -13.64
C GLY A 103 -19.64 -9.73 -12.31
N VAL A 104 -18.69 -9.98 -11.39
CA VAL A 104 -18.96 -10.56 -10.07
C VAL A 104 -19.72 -9.56 -9.21
N SER A 105 -20.73 -10.05 -8.50
CA SER A 105 -21.55 -9.27 -7.58
C SER A 105 -21.38 -9.72 -6.12
N ASP A 106 -22.16 -9.11 -5.23
CA ASP A 106 -22.27 -9.47 -3.81
C ASP A 106 -22.52 -10.98 -3.58
N ALA A 107 -23.25 -11.65 -4.48
CA ALA A 107 -23.49 -13.09 -4.40
C ALA A 107 -22.23 -13.94 -4.67
N GLY A 108 -21.37 -13.48 -5.58
CA GLY A 108 -20.06 -14.07 -5.81
C GLY A 108 -19.13 -13.79 -4.63
N LEU A 109 -19.19 -12.59 -4.06
CA LEU A 109 -18.42 -12.22 -2.88
C LEU A 109 -18.81 -13.05 -1.64
N ALA A 110 -20.10 -13.34 -1.46
CA ALA A 110 -20.60 -14.28 -0.43
C ALA A 110 -20.03 -15.69 -0.57
N SER A 111 -19.78 -16.13 -1.81
CA SER A 111 -19.14 -17.42 -2.11
C SER A 111 -17.64 -17.40 -1.77
N LEU A 112 -16.94 -16.32 -2.10
CA LEU A 112 -15.51 -16.12 -1.75
C LEU A 112 -15.29 -16.00 -0.24
N ALA A 113 -16.25 -15.44 0.50
CA ALA A 113 -16.21 -15.32 1.95
C ALA A 113 -16.12 -16.67 2.70
N GLN A 114 -16.47 -17.78 2.04
CA GLN A 114 -16.30 -19.13 2.60
C GLN A 114 -14.83 -19.59 2.62
N ILE A 115 -13.95 -18.90 1.87
CA ILE A 115 -12.55 -19.28 1.65
C ILE A 115 -11.67 -18.56 2.68
N GLY A 116 -11.76 -18.98 3.94
CA GLY A 116 -11.07 -18.35 5.09
C GLY A 116 -9.53 -18.31 5.00
N SER A 117 -8.92 -18.96 4.02
CA SER A 117 -7.49 -18.89 3.70
C SER A 117 -7.08 -17.72 2.80
N LEU A 118 -8.04 -16.93 2.29
CA LEU A 118 -7.77 -15.77 1.44
C LEU A 118 -6.95 -14.70 2.17
N THR A 119 -5.96 -14.17 1.45
CA THR A 119 -5.06 -13.11 1.90
C THR A 119 -5.00 -11.93 0.91
N ASN A 120 -5.38 -12.16 -0.35
CA ASN A 120 -5.45 -11.17 -1.42
C ASN A 120 -6.74 -11.35 -2.21
N LEU A 121 -7.51 -10.28 -2.34
CA LEU A 121 -8.75 -10.24 -3.11
C LEU A 121 -8.76 -8.97 -3.96
N ASP A 122 -8.86 -9.14 -5.28
CA ASP A 122 -8.85 -8.05 -6.25
C ASP A 122 -10.16 -8.07 -7.04
N LEU A 123 -11.04 -7.13 -6.72
CA LEU A 123 -12.42 -6.98 -7.20
C LEU A 123 -12.61 -5.66 -7.96
N ARG A 124 -11.53 -5.01 -8.41
CA ARG A 124 -11.61 -3.74 -9.15
C ARG A 124 -12.50 -3.88 -10.38
N GLU A 125 -13.26 -2.84 -10.72
CA GLU A 125 -14.16 -2.87 -11.89
C GLU A 125 -15.16 -4.06 -11.83
N SER A 126 -15.70 -4.37 -10.65
CA SER A 126 -16.75 -5.39 -10.45
C SER A 126 -18.06 -4.78 -9.93
N ALA A 127 -19.12 -5.58 -9.81
CA ALA A 127 -20.45 -5.13 -9.41
C ALA A 127 -20.72 -5.36 -7.90
N VAL A 128 -19.69 -5.19 -7.07
CA VAL A 128 -19.79 -5.31 -5.60
C VAL A 128 -20.27 -3.99 -4.99
N SER A 129 -21.18 -4.09 -4.03
CA SER A 129 -21.74 -2.98 -3.25
C SER A 129 -21.33 -3.02 -1.77
N ASP A 130 -21.70 -1.98 -1.02
CA ASP A 130 -21.54 -1.93 0.44
C ASP A 130 -22.18 -3.15 1.14
N ASP A 131 -23.37 -3.61 0.69
CA ASP A 131 -24.02 -4.83 1.22
C ASP A 131 -23.14 -6.08 0.97
N GLY A 132 -22.45 -6.15 -0.17
CA GLY A 132 -21.51 -7.23 -0.47
C GLY A 132 -20.31 -7.27 0.47
N LEU A 133 -19.80 -6.11 0.86
CA LEU A 133 -18.68 -6.01 1.80
C LEU A 133 -19.03 -6.60 3.18
N ALA A 134 -20.31 -6.65 3.56
CA ALA A 134 -20.76 -7.29 4.80
C ALA A 134 -20.36 -8.76 4.87
N HIS A 135 -20.31 -9.44 3.72
CA HIS A 135 -19.92 -10.84 3.63
C HIS A 135 -18.44 -11.08 3.96
N LEU A 136 -17.57 -10.07 3.89
CA LEU A 136 -16.12 -10.23 4.12
C LEU A 136 -15.73 -10.46 5.57
N ALA A 137 -16.63 -10.23 6.54
CA ALA A 137 -16.33 -10.34 7.98
C ALA A 137 -15.60 -11.64 8.44
N PRO A 138 -15.82 -12.84 7.85
CA PRO A 138 -15.07 -14.05 8.21
C PRO A 138 -13.60 -14.04 7.76
N LEU A 139 -13.21 -13.23 6.78
CA LEU A 139 -11.87 -13.23 6.16
C LEU A 139 -10.83 -12.46 6.98
N GLN A 140 -10.70 -12.81 8.27
CA GLN A 140 -9.78 -12.17 9.22
C GLN A 140 -8.28 -12.30 8.84
N GLY A 141 -7.95 -13.16 7.87
CA GLY A 141 -6.61 -13.29 7.28
C GLY A 141 -6.35 -12.39 6.06
N LEU A 142 -7.33 -11.61 5.60
CA LEU A 142 -7.19 -10.78 4.40
C LEU A 142 -6.20 -9.63 4.63
N LYS A 143 -5.24 -9.49 3.72
CA LYS A 143 -4.14 -8.49 3.78
C LYS A 143 -4.24 -7.46 2.66
N ALA A 144 -4.84 -7.81 1.54
CA ALA A 144 -5.06 -6.90 0.42
C ALA A 144 -6.49 -7.05 -0.11
N LEU A 145 -7.20 -5.92 -0.16
CA LEU A 145 -8.53 -5.77 -0.73
C LEU A 145 -8.47 -4.63 -1.73
N ARG A 146 -8.84 -4.88 -2.99
CA ARG A 146 -8.90 -3.86 -4.03
C ARG A 146 -10.30 -3.81 -4.59
N LEU A 147 -10.92 -2.65 -4.49
CA LEU A 147 -12.32 -2.36 -4.84
C LEU A 147 -12.43 -1.23 -5.87
N SER A 148 -11.32 -0.53 -6.18
CA SER A 148 -11.28 0.60 -7.11
C SER A 148 -12.21 0.41 -8.32
N SER A 149 -13.09 1.39 -8.55
CA SER A 149 -14.06 1.44 -9.65
C SER A 149 -15.17 0.39 -9.58
N CYS A 150 -15.59 -0.01 -8.38
CA CYS A 150 -16.82 -0.79 -8.18
C CYS A 150 -18.10 0.09 -8.28
N GLN A 151 -17.98 1.42 -8.19
CA GLN A 151 -19.05 2.42 -8.38
C GLN A 151 -20.22 2.38 -7.37
N SER A 152 -20.36 1.29 -6.60
CA SER A 152 -21.41 1.07 -5.59
C SER A 152 -20.85 0.95 -4.17
N ILE A 153 -19.59 1.40 -3.98
CA ILE A 153 -18.90 1.45 -2.69
C ILE A 153 -18.92 2.89 -2.17
N THR A 154 -19.39 3.06 -0.94
CA THR A 154 -19.51 4.36 -0.26
C THR A 154 -18.95 4.32 1.15
N ASP A 155 -19.19 5.38 1.94
CA ASP A 155 -18.82 5.45 3.35
C ASP A 155 -19.47 4.34 4.19
N ASP A 156 -20.66 3.86 3.83
CA ASP A 156 -21.37 2.79 4.59
C ASP A 156 -20.61 1.45 4.52
N GLY A 157 -19.99 1.14 3.37
CA GLY A 157 -19.19 -0.09 3.21
C GLY A 157 -17.91 -0.11 4.04
N MET A 158 -17.41 1.06 4.46
CA MET A 158 -16.18 1.14 5.27
C MET A 158 -16.38 0.55 6.67
N GLU A 159 -17.61 0.55 7.22
CA GLU A 159 -17.96 -0.13 8.48
C GLU A 159 -17.63 -1.62 8.40
N HIS A 160 -17.74 -2.20 7.20
CA HIS A 160 -17.51 -3.62 6.95
C HIS A 160 -16.03 -3.90 6.65
N VAL A 161 -15.35 -3.01 5.93
CA VAL A 161 -13.89 -3.07 5.72
C VAL A 161 -13.14 -2.94 7.06
N ALA A 162 -13.61 -2.11 7.99
CA ALA A 162 -13.03 -1.92 9.33
C ALA A 162 -12.96 -3.22 10.17
N LYS A 163 -13.75 -4.24 9.82
CA LYS A 163 -13.75 -5.55 10.49
C LYS A 163 -12.56 -6.43 10.04
N LEU A 164 -11.81 -6.04 9.01
CA LEU A 164 -10.70 -6.79 8.44
C LEU A 164 -9.35 -6.40 9.08
N SER A 165 -9.20 -6.66 10.38
CA SER A 165 -8.05 -6.17 11.19
C SER A 165 -6.64 -6.52 10.70
N SER A 166 -6.48 -7.52 9.81
CA SER A 166 -5.21 -7.89 9.17
C SER A 166 -4.86 -7.08 7.91
N LEU A 167 -5.74 -6.17 7.47
CA LEU A 167 -5.63 -5.49 6.18
C LEU A 167 -4.42 -4.54 6.13
N LYS A 168 -3.62 -4.68 5.08
CA LYS A 168 -2.41 -3.89 4.80
C LYS A 168 -2.55 -3.01 3.56
N VAL A 169 -3.36 -3.44 2.61
CA VAL A 169 -3.56 -2.76 1.32
C VAL A 169 -5.06 -2.60 1.10
N LEU A 170 -5.50 -1.35 0.95
CA LEU A 170 -6.86 -0.99 0.59
C LEU A 170 -6.82 -0.06 -0.63
N ALA A 171 -7.51 -0.44 -1.71
CA ALA A 171 -7.61 0.39 -2.91
C ALA A 171 -9.08 0.66 -3.26
N LEU A 172 -9.41 1.95 -3.37
CA LEU A 172 -10.74 2.55 -3.49
C LEU A 172 -10.74 3.68 -4.54
N ASP A 173 -9.83 3.60 -5.52
CA ASP A 173 -9.72 4.64 -6.55
C ASP A 173 -11.03 4.72 -7.36
N PHE A 174 -11.51 5.94 -7.60
CA PHE A 174 -12.76 6.23 -8.32
C PHE A 174 -14.06 5.76 -7.63
N ASP A 175 -14.02 5.31 -6.36
CA ASP A 175 -15.20 5.00 -5.56
C ASP A 175 -15.66 6.20 -4.71
N TRP A 176 -16.87 6.15 -4.16
CA TRP A 176 -17.53 7.29 -3.50
C TRP A 176 -17.32 7.32 -1.97
N VAL A 177 -16.06 7.13 -1.56
CA VAL A 177 -15.63 7.22 -0.16
C VAL A 177 -15.13 8.64 0.14
N SER A 178 -15.62 9.23 1.23
CA SER A 178 -15.24 10.53 1.78
C SER A 178 -14.44 10.37 3.09
N GLU A 179 -14.08 11.49 3.73
CA GLU A 179 -13.55 11.49 5.09
C GLU A 179 -14.42 10.70 6.10
N VAL A 180 -15.75 10.67 5.95
CA VAL A 180 -16.67 9.96 6.86
C VAL A 180 -16.49 8.44 6.81
N GLY A 181 -16.23 7.88 5.62
CA GLY A 181 -15.88 6.46 5.48
C GLY A 181 -14.49 6.17 6.01
N LEU A 182 -13.54 7.07 5.81
CA LEU A 182 -12.16 6.91 6.27
C LEU A 182 -12.04 6.95 7.81
N GLU A 183 -12.85 7.77 8.50
CA GLU A 183 -12.92 7.78 9.98
C GLU A 183 -13.24 6.38 10.54
N GLN A 184 -14.12 5.62 9.87
CA GLN A 184 -14.51 4.27 10.31
C GLN A 184 -13.36 3.26 10.24
N LEU A 185 -12.31 3.55 9.47
CA LEU A 185 -11.17 2.66 9.29
C LEU A 185 -10.14 2.74 10.43
N GLU A 186 -10.33 3.58 11.46
CA GLU A 186 -9.46 3.70 12.65
C GLU A 186 -8.95 2.34 13.21
N PRO A 187 -9.76 1.26 13.31
CA PRO A 187 -9.30 -0.02 13.83
C PRO A 187 -8.19 -0.71 13.01
N LEU A 188 -7.99 -0.31 11.74
CA LEU A 188 -7.10 -0.97 10.79
C LEU A 188 -5.63 -0.51 10.94
N ALA A 189 -5.10 -0.60 12.17
CA ALA A 189 -3.72 -0.22 12.50
C ALA A 189 -2.62 -0.98 11.71
N ALA A 190 -2.99 -2.04 10.98
CA ALA A 190 -2.12 -2.81 10.10
C ALA A 190 -1.96 -2.20 8.68
N LEU A 191 -2.72 -1.17 8.31
CA LEU A 191 -2.66 -0.54 6.98
C LEU A 191 -1.27 0.01 6.66
N GLU A 192 -0.79 -0.33 5.46
CA GLU A 192 0.50 0.08 4.90
C GLU A 192 0.33 0.86 3.59
N GLU A 193 -0.71 0.57 2.81
CA GLU A 193 -0.96 1.17 1.49
C GLU A 193 -2.44 1.52 1.32
N VAL A 194 -2.72 2.79 1.00
CA VAL A 194 -4.07 3.30 0.71
C VAL A 194 -4.07 4.00 -0.65
N TYR A 195 -5.05 3.66 -1.49
CA TYR A 195 -5.23 4.20 -2.84
C TYR A 195 -6.64 4.79 -2.98
N LEU A 196 -6.70 6.08 -3.26
CA LEU A 196 -7.87 6.97 -3.22
C LEU A 196 -7.79 7.98 -4.38
N LYS A 197 -7.30 7.59 -5.56
CA LYS A 197 -7.29 8.49 -6.71
C LYS A 197 -8.75 8.85 -7.09
N GLU A 198 -9.01 10.13 -7.31
CA GLU A 198 -10.30 10.66 -7.77
C GLU A 198 -11.48 10.24 -6.86
N SER A 199 -11.24 10.11 -5.56
CA SER A 199 -12.28 9.96 -4.53
C SER A 199 -12.70 11.33 -3.94
N SER A 200 -13.85 11.37 -3.29
CA SER A 200 -14.47 12.59 -2.76
C SER A 200 -13.92 13.00 -1.39
N ILE A 201 -12.61 13.23 -1.28
CA ILE A 201 -11.93 13.53 0.00
C ILE A 201 -11.36 14.96 0.07
N GLY A 202 -11.46 15.57 1.25
CA GLY A 202 -10.83 16.86 1.61
C GLY A 202 -9.77 16.74 2.72
N ASP A 203 -9.24 17.87 3.19
CA ASP A 203 -8.12 17.94 4.15
C ASP A 203 -8.30 17.10 5.43
N ASP A 204 -9.54 16.97 5.92
CA ASP A 204 -9.90 16.17 7.10
C ASP A 204 -9.57 14.67 6.90
N ALA A 205 -9.62 14.15 5.66
CA ALA A 205 -9.18 12.78 5.36
C ALA A 205 -7.71 12.55 5.70
N LEU A 206 -6.84 13.57 5.58
CA LEU A 206 -5.42 13.45 5.96
C LEU A 206 -5.20 13.62 7.47
N ALA A 207 -6.12 14.26 8.19
CA ALA A 207 -6.12 14.23 9.66
C ALA A 207 -6.34 12.81 10.18
N VAL A 208 -7.22 12.02 9.52
CA VAL A 208 -7.42 10.58 9.80
C VAL A 208 -6.26 9.74 9.30
N LEU A 209 -5.93 9.82 8.00
CA LEU A 209 -4.94 8.94 7.37
C LEU A 209 -3.54 9.06 7.99
N SER A 210 -3.18 10.24 8.53
CA SER A 210 -1.91 10.45 9.23
C SER A 210 -1.79 9.70 10.57
N GLN A 211 -2.88 9.18 11.14
CA GLN A 211 -2.85 8.40 12.38
C GLN A 211 -2.45 6.93 12.16
N PHE A 212 -2.54 6.39 10.94
CA PHE A 212 -2.22 4.99 10.67
C PHE A 212 -0.71 4.72 10.86
N PRO A 213 -0.30 3.98 11.90
CA PRO A 213 1.10 3.96 12.36
C PRO A 213 2.04 3.20 11.42
N ASN A 214 1.49 2.42 10.48
CA ASN A 214 2.22 1.60 9.53
C ASN A 214 2.12 2.12 8.07
N LEU A 215 1.47 3.27 7.83
CA LEU A 215 1.26 3.81 6.49
C LEU A 215 2.59 4.15 5.80
N LYS A 216 2.79 3.56 4.61
CA LYS A 216 4.02 3.66 3.80
C LYS A 216 3.74 4.18 2.40
N LYS A 217 2.56 3.94 1.86
CA LYS A 217 2.14 4.41 0.53
C LYS A 217 0.77 5.06 0.61
N LEU A 218 0.67 6.26 0.06
CA LEU A 218 -0.59 6.97 -0.09
C LEU A 218 -0.69 7.51 -1.52
N ARG A 219 -1.77 7.18 -2.22
CA ARG A 219 -2.09 7.79 -3.52
C ARG A 219 -3.45 8.46 -3.45
N ILE A 220 -3.45 9.77 -3.61
CA ILE A 220 -4.61 10.66 -3.44
C ILE A 220 -4.70 11.65 -4.62
N SER A 221 -4.23 11.23 -5.79
CA SER A 221 -4.24 12.02 -7.03
C SER A 221 -5.65 12.51 -7.38
N LYS A 222 -5.77 13.78 -7.77
CA LYS A 222 -6.99 14.41 -8.29
C LYS A 222 -8.12 14.43 -7.26
N THR A 223 -7.83 14.89 -6.05
CA THR A 223 -8.75 15.00 -4.91
C THR A 223 -8.95 16.45 -4.47
N GLY A 224 -9.68 16.68 -3.37
CA GLY A 224 -9.89 17.99 -2.76
C GLY A 224 -8.82 18.42 -1.76
N ILE A 225 -7.68 17.70 -1.67
CA ILE A 225 -6.60 17.99 -0.72
C ILE A 225 -5.90 19.32 -1.03
N GLY A 226 -5.68 20.11 0.02
CA GLY A 226 -4.92 21.36 0.02
C GLY A 226 -3.83 21.40 1.10
N ASP A 227 -3.48 22.61 1.50
CA ASP A 227 -2.30 22.86 2.34
C ASP A 227 -2.45 22.37 3.80
N GLU A 228 -3.65 22.46 4.38
CA GLU A 228 -3.91 21.99 5.75
C GLU A 228 -3.92 20.45 5.81
N GLY A 229 -4.35 19.76 4.75
CA GLY A 229 -4.24 18.31 4.64
C GLY A 229 -2.78 17.85 4.61
N LEU A 230 -1.91 18.52 3.85
CA LEU A 230 -0.47 18.21 3.85
C LEU A 230 0.22 18.52 5.19
N LYS A 231 -0.26 19.55 5.90
CA LYS A 231 0.16 19.86 7.27
C LYS A 231 -0.21 18.74 8.26
N HIS A 232 -1.40 18.15 8.16
CA HIS A 232 -1.74 16.92 8.91
C HIS A 232 -0.83 15.75 8.50
N LEU A 233 -0.64 15.54 7.19
CA LEU A 233 0.19 14.46 6.65
C LEU A 233 1.65 14.52 7.11
N SER A 234 2.16 15.68 7.50
CA SER A 234 3.53 15.86 8.02
C SER A 234 3.85 14.98 9.24
N ALA A 235 2.83 14.47 9.96
CA ALA A 235 2.98 13.51 11.06
C ALA A 235 3.28 12.07 10.58
N ALA A 236 2.90 11.71 9.35
CA ALA A 236 3.02 10.37 8.76
C ALA A 236 4.48 10.06 8.31
N THR A 237 5.45 10.25 9.19
CA THR A 237 6.90 10.07 8.95
C THR A 237 7.34 8.62 8.60
N GLY A 238 6.38 7.70 8.49
CA GLY A 238 6.56 6.36 7.92
C GLY A 238 6.46 6.31 6.38
N LEU A 239 5.91 7.34 5.74
CA LEU A 239 5.66 7.38 4.30
C LEU A 239 6.92 7.24 3.45
N THR A 240 6.79 6.45 2.38
CA THR A 240 7.83 6.11 1.41
C THR A 240 7.40 6.38 -0.03
N GLU A 241 6.09 6.39 -0.32
CA GLU A 241 5.52 6.72 -1.62
C GLU A 241 4.31 7.63 -1.40
N LEU A 242 4.32 8.80 -2.03
CA LEU A 242 3.24 9.77 -1.99
C LEU A 242 2.93 10.25 -3.41
N ASP A 243 1.66 10.12 -3.79
CA ASP A 243 1.15 10.61 -5.07
C ASP A 243 0.07 11.68 -4.85
N LEU A 244 0.44 12.93 -5.19
CA LEU A 244 -0.39 14.14 -5.11
C LEU A 244 -0.70 14.69 -6.52
N SER A 245 -0.60 13.85 -7.55
CA SER A 245 -0.68 14.34 -8.92
C SER A 245 -2.08 14.80 -9.30
N GLU A 246 -2.14 15.90 -10.05
CA GLU A 246 -3.38 16.60 -10.43
C GLU A 246 -4.18 17.22 -9.25
N ASP A 247 -3.64 17.25 -8.03
CA ASP A 247 -4.27 17.96 -6.90
C ASP A 247 -4.15 19.48 -7.07
N SER A 248 -5.24 20.11 -7.50
CA SER A 248 -5.24 21.51 -7.92
C SER A 248 -5.46 22.53 -6.79
N VAL A 249 -5.58 22.10 -5.53
CA VAL A 249 -5.79 23.00 -4.38
C VAL A 249 -4.48 23.25 -3.60
N ILE A 250 -3.47 22.39 -3.76
CA ILE A 250 -2.18 22.48 -3.09
C ILE A 250 -1.35 23.67 -3.62
N THR A 251 -0.77 24.45 -2.71
CA THR A 251 0.15 25.55 -3.00
C THR A 251 1.57 25.23 -2.50
N GLY A 252 2.52 26.15 -2.72
CA GLY A 252 3.87 26.04 -2.18
C GLY A 252 3.91 25.86 -0.65
N ALA A 253 2.93 26.42 0.08
CA ALA A 253 2.84 26.26 1.53
C ALA A 253 2.53 24.81 1.94
N GLY A 254 1.62 24.13 1.24
CA GLY A 254 1.34 22.71 1.44
C GLY A 254 2.56 21.84 1.18
N ILE A 255 3.25 22.05 0.04
CA ILE A 255 4.45 21.28 -0.31
C ILE A 255 5.57 21.46 0.73
N ALA A 256 5.69 22.63 1.36
CA ALA A 256 6.67 22.86 2.43
C ALA A 256 6.47 21.92 3.64
N HIS A 257 5.24 21.45 3.92
CA HIS A 257 4.97 20.49 5.00
C HIS A 257 5.54 19.09 4.72
N LEU A 258 5.79 18.73 3.46
CA LEU A 258 6.42 17.45 3.08
C LEU A 258 7.88 17.34 3.57
N ALA A 259 8.50 18.45 3.97
CA ALA A 259 9.89 18.48 4.45
C ALA A 259 10.17 17.56 5.65
N SER A 260 9.16 17.17 6.44
CA SER A 260 9.30 16.21 7.55
C SER A 260 9.38 14.74 7.11
N LEU A 261 8.92 14.41 5.90
CA LEU A 261 8.71 13.04 5.41
C LEU A 261 10.01 12.43 4.87
N LYS A 262 11.05 12.39 5.71
CA LYS A 262 12.44 12.03 5.33
C LYS A 262 12.64 10.62 4.75
N LYS A 263 11.64 9.74 4.85
CA LYS A 263 11.65 8.39 4.29
C LYS A 263 11.04 8.29 2.88
N LEU A 264 10.55 9.40 2.31
CA LEU A 264 10.01 9.41 0.95
C LEU A 264 11.07 8.96 -0.06
N LYS A 265 10.72 7.90 -0.79
CA LYS A 265 11.45 7.32 -1.92
C LYS A 265 10.81 7.69 -3.25
N LYS A 266 9.49 7.88 -3.27
CA LYS A 266 8.76 8.34 -4.45
C LYS A 266 7.84 9.49 -4.11
N LEU A 267 7.91 10.53 -4.93
CA LEU A 267 7.03 11.70 -4.84
C LEU A 267 6.53 12.06 -6.23
N ASN A 268 5.21 12.04 -6.43
CA ASN A 268 4.55 12.48 -7.66
C ASN A 268 3.86 13.82 -7.41
N LEU A 269 4.39 14.88 -8.02
CA LEU A 269 3.81 16.24 -8.06
C LEU A 269 3.44 16.63 -9.49
N TRP A 270 3.17 15.64 -10.35
CA TRP A 270 2.71 15.90 -11.71
C TRP A 270 1.47 16.78 -11.70
N ARG A 271 1.50 17.89 -12.45
CA ARG A 271 0.34 18.76 -12.64
C ARG A 271 -0.25 19.37 -11.35
N VAL A 272 0.55 19.62 -10.31
CA VAL A 272 0.13 20.45 -9.15
C VAL A 272 0.13 21.94 -9.52
N SER A 273 -0.75 22.31 -10.47
CA SER A 273 -0.66 23.59 -11.21
C SER A 273 -0.86 24.86 -10.38
N SER A 274 -1.33 24.73 -9.14
CA SER A 274 -1.52 25.85 -8.21
C SER A 274 -0.22 26.24 -7.46
N VAL A 275 0.83 25.43 -7.57
CA VAL A 275 2.19 25.79 -7.13
C VAL A 275 2.87 26.65 -8.21
N THR A 276 2.65 27.96 -8.16
CA THR A 276 3.17 28.94 -9.14
C THR A 276 4.62 29.34 -8.90
N ASP A 277 5.13 29.09 -7.70
CA ASP A 277 6.43 29.45 -7.15
C ASP A 277 7.36 28.22 -6.98
N MET A 278 7.22 27.23 -7.86
CA MET A 278 7.86 25.91 -7.76
C MET A 278 9.38 25.98 -7.51
N ASP A 279 10.08 26.95 -8.10
CA ASP A 279 11.52 27.13 -7.92
C ASP A 279 11.91 27.35 -6.45
N ASP A 280 11.22 28.26 -5.76
CA ASP A 280 11.45 28.55 -4.34
C ASP A 280 10.96 27.39 -3.46
N VAL A 281 9.85 26.75 -3.83
CA VAL A 281 9.23 25.66 -3.06
C VAL A 281 10.14 24.42 -2.98
N LEU A 282 10.90 24.11 -4.04
CA LEU A 282 11.81 22.97 -4.06
C LEU A 282 12.90 23.05 -2.97
N GLN A 283 13.23 24.24 -2.46
CA GLN A 283 14.20 24.37 -1.36
C GLN A 283 13.76 23.63 -0.08
N HIS A 284 12.44 23.51 0.16
CA HIS A 284 11.89 22.82 1.32
C HIS A 284 12.03 21.30 1.23
N ILE A 285 11.95 20.74 0.02
CA ILE A 285 12.06 19.29 -0.22
C ILE A 285 13.46 18.83 -0.65
N ALA A 286 14.41 19.74 -0.87
CA ALA A 286 15.83 19.43 -1.13
C ALA A 286 16.46 18.52 -0.05
N GLY A 287 15.92 18.53 1.16
CA GLY A 287 16.33 17.65 2.26
C GLY A 287 15.64 16.27 2.28
N LEU A 288 14.99 15.82 1.21
CA LEU A 288 14.40 14.47 1.05
C LEU A 288 15.39 13.54 0.33
N THR A 289 16.59 13.37 0.89
CA THR A 289 17.74 12.71 0.23
C THR A 289 17.54 11.23 -0.11
N ASP A 290 16.51 10.59 0.46
CA ASP A 290 16.15 9.18 0.19
C ASP A 290 15.27 9.01 -1.06
N LEU A 291 14.90 10.09 -1.75
CA LEU A 291 14.15 10.05 -3.01
C LEU A 291 14.89 9.26 -4.10
N GLU A 292 14.20 8.27 -4.66
CA GLU A 292 14.62 7.40 -5.76
C GLU A 292 13.83 7.68 -7.05
N TRP A 293 12.64 8.30 -6.95
CA TRP A 293 11.72 8.61 -8.04
C TRP A 293 11.04 9.96 -7.78
N LEU A 294 11.13 10.90 -8.71
CA LEU A 294 10.51 12.22 -8.61
C LEU A 294 9.85 12.63 -9.94
N ASN A 295 8.61 13.10 -9.88
CA ASN A 295 7.90 13.64 -11.03
C ASN A 295 7.41 15.06 -10.75
N LEU A 296 7.86 15.99 -11.59
CA LEU A 296 7.58 17.43 -11.59
C LEU A 296 7.06 17.87 -12.97
N ASP A 297 6.61 16.95 -13.84
CA ASP A 297 6.07 17.32 -15.16
C ASP A 297 4.83 18.21 -15.03
N ASN A 298 4.72 19.17 -15.95
CA ASN A 298 3.62 20.11 -16.03
C ASN A 298 3.46 20.94 -14.73
N THR A 299 4.58 21.45 -14.22
CA THR A 299 4.68 22.38 -13.08
C THR A 299 5.37 23.69 -13.49
N ALA A 300 5.30 24.72 -12.64
CA ALA A 300 5.91 26.04 -12.89
C ALA A 300 7.45 26.09 -12.73
N LEU A 301 8.13 24.94 -12.79
CA LEU A 301 9.58 24.83 -12.61
C LEU A 301 10.36 25.53 -13.75
N THR A 302 11.44 26.23 -13.40
CA THR A 302 12.41 26.81 -14.31
C THR A 302 13.83 26.31 -14.00
N ASP A 303 14.83 26.75 -14.79
CA ASP A 303 16.25 26.48 -14.52
C ASP A 303 16.68 26.86 -13.09
N ALA A 304 16.07 27.91 -12.52
CA ALA A 304 16.41 28.41 -11.19
C ALA A 304 16.05 27.43 -10.07
N GLY A 305 14.96 26.67 -10.19
CA GLY A 305 14.55 25.68 -9.19
C GLY A 305 15.37 24.39 -9.21
N VAL A 306 15.89 24.00 -10.39
CA VAL A 306 16.60 22.71 -10.56
C VAL A 306 17.85 22.59 -9.70
N VAL A 307 18.46 23.72 -9.30
CA VAL A 307 19.59 23.75 -8.35
C VAL A 307 19.28 23.01 -7.03
N HIS A 308 18.04 23.07 -6.55
CA HIS A 308 17.59 22.44 -5.31
C HIS A 308 17.49 20.90 -5.41
N LEU A 309 17.45 20.34 -6.62
CA LEU A 309 17.41 18.89 -6.86
C LEU A 309 18.80 18.23 -6.84
N SER A 310 19.88 19.02 -6.95
CA SER A 310 21.26 18.53 -7.07
C SER A 310 21.73 17.63 -5.91
N GLY A 311 21.16 17.79 -4.71
CA GLY A 311 21.44 16.97 -3.53
C GLY A 311 20.75 15.61 -3.51
N LEU A 312 19.75 15.37 -4.36
CA LEU A 312 18.90 14.16 -4.39
C LEU A 312 19.58 12.98 -5.10
N THR A 313 20.83 12.70 -4.73
CA THR A 313 21.75 11.74 -5.37
C THR A 313 21.28 10.27 -5.38
N ASN A 314 20.17 9.94 -4.70
CA ASN A 314 19.53 8.63 -4.77
C ASN A 314 18.56 8.47 -5.95
N LEU A 315 18.20 9.56 -6.65
CA LEU A 315 17.26 9.53 -7.76
C LEU A 315 17.72 8.59 -8.88
N THR A 316 16.79 7.74 -9.31
CA THR A 316 16.93 6.80 -10.43
C THR A 316 15.98 7.13 -11.58
N PHE A 317 14.88 7.83 -11.29
CA PHE A 317 13.94 8.39 -12.25
C PHE A 317 13.66 9.85 -11.90
N MET A 318 13.66 10.73 -12.91
CA MET A 318 13.23 12.12 -12.78
C MET A 318 12.44 12.54 -14.01
N HIS A 319 11.26 13.14 -13.82
CA HIS A 319 10.47 13.74 -14.90
C HIS A 319 10.29 15.23 -14.68
N LEU A 320 10.84 16.03 -15.59
CA LEU A 320 10.77 17.49 -15.65
C LEU A 320 10.08 17.97 -16.94
N GLY A 321 9.20 17.13 -17.51
CA GLY A 321 8.53 17.43 -18.77
C GLY A 321 7.61 18.64 -18.67
N SER A 322 7.28 19.27 -19.80
CA SER A 322 6.30 20.38 -19.85
C SER A 322 6.58 21.53 -18.86
N THR A 323 7.84 21.71 -18.44
CA THR A 323 8.33 22.79 -17.58
C THR A 323 9.10 23.83 -18.40
N ALA A 324 9.47 24.96 -17.78
CA ALA A 324 10.20 26.05 -18.43
C ALA A 324 11.74 25.87 -18.43
N ILE A 325 12.25 24.65 -18.18
CA ILE A 325 13.69 24.39 -18.17
C ILE A 325 14.31 24.45 -19.58
N THR A 326 15.60 24.79 -19.61
CA THR A 326 16.48 24.89 -20.78
C THR A 326 17.75 24.04 -20.56
N ASP A 327 18.69 24.09 -21.49
CA ASP A 327 20.02 23.49 -21.32
C ASP A 327 20.76 24.00 -20.06
N ASN A 328 20.42 25.18 -19.52
CA ASN A 328 21.05 25.74 -18.31
C ASN A 328 20.69 24.96 -17.03
N ALA A 329 19.58 24.21 -16.99
CA ALA A 329 19.25 23.33 -15.87
C ALA A 329 20.20 22.13 -15.75
N LEU A 330 20.69 21.59 -16.89
CA LEU A 330 21.35 20.29 -16.93
C LEU A 330 22.67 20.20 -16.12
N PRO A 331 23.53 21.23 -16.05
CA PRO A 331 24.72 21.22 -15.18
C PRO A 331 24.41 20.93 -13.70
N HIS A 332 23.23 21.32 -13.20
CA HIS A 332 22.82 21.03 -11.81
C HIS A 332 22.47 19.56 -11.58
N LEU A 333 22.24 18.78 -12.65
CA LEU A 333 21.91 17.35 -12.58
C LEU A 333 23.15 16.44 -12.70
N GLU A 334 24.33 16.96 -13.06
CA GLU A 334 25.55 16.15 -13.29
C GLU A 334 25.97 15.28 -12.10
N GLY A 335 25.62 15.69 -10.87
CA GLY A 335 25.90 14.94 -9.64
C GLY A 335 25.01 13.72 -9.41
N LEU A 336 23.88 13.60 -10.13
CA LEU A 336 22.88 12.54 -9.96
C LEU A 336 23.30 11.25 -10.65
N THR A 337 24.47 10.73 -10.28
CA THR A 337 25.13 9.56 -10.92
C THR A 337 24.36 8.24 -10.86
N LYS A 338 23.28 8.16 -10.08
CA LYS A 338 22.34 7.01 -10.05
C LYS A 338 21.15 7.15 -11.00
N LEU A 339 20.96 8.32 -11.62
CA LEU A 339 19.83 8.61 -12.49
C LEU A 339 19.88 7.71 -13.73
N LYS A 340 18.83 6.92 -13.95
CA LYS A 340 18.72 5.97 -15.07
C LYS A 340 17.81 6.48 -16.16
N ASP A 341 16.76 7.21 -15.78
CA ASP A 341 15.76 7.74 -16.69
C ASP A 341 15.47 9.21 -16.35
N LEU A 342 15.75 10.09 -17.30
CA LEU A 342 15.48 11.52 -17.22
C LEU A 342 14.54 11.92 -18.36
N LYS A 343 13.32 12.33 -18.00
CA LYS A 343 12.31 12.81 -18.95
C LYS A 343 12.33 14.34 -18.96
N VAL A 344 12.64 14.95 -20.10
CA VAL A 344 12.68 16.41 -20.32
C VAL A 344 11.85 16.81 -21.54
N THR A 345 10.80 16.03 -21.84
CA THR A 345 9.96 16.24 -23.03
C THR A 345 9.15 17.52 -22.94
N ARG A 346 8.92 18.21 -24.07
CA ARG A 346 8.17 19.49 -24.12
C ARG A 346 8.79 20.61 -23.27
N THR A 347 10.12 20.62 -23.14
CA THR A 347 10.91 21.71 -22.54
C THR A 347 11.72 22.42 -23.63
N ALA A 348 12.54 23.41 -23.25
CA ALA A 348 13.50 24.05 -24.15
C ALA A 348 14.91 23.39 -24.11
N VAL A 349 15.04 22.21 -23.51
CA VAL A 349 16.27 21.41 -23.53
C VAL A 349 16.52 20.88 -24.95
N THR A 350 17.77 20.94 -25.41
CA THR A 350 18.18 20.55 -26.76
C THR A 350 18.95 19.22 -26.78
N GLU A 351 19.09 18.64 -27.97
CA GLU A 351 19.99 17.49 -28.18
C GLU A 351 21.44 17.82 -27.82
N ALA A 352 21.87 19.08 -27.96
CA ALA A 352 23.22 19.52 -27.62
C ALA A 352 23.43 19.55 -26.11
N GLY A 353 22.50 20.11 -25.34
CA GLY A 353 22.54 20.08 -23.87
C GLY A 353 22.55 18.65 -23.32
N VAL A 354 21.71 17.77 -23.88
CA VAL A 354 21.71 16.34 -23.51
C VAL A 354 23.02 15.63 -23.90
N ALA A 355 23.64 16.00 -25.03
CA ALA A 355 24.94 15.47 -25.41
C ALA A 355 26.05 15.90 -24.44
N GLU A 356 26.02 17.13 -23.90
CA GLU A 356 26.93 17.55 -22.83
C GLU A 356 26.66 16.80 -21.52
N LEU A 357 25.40 16.71 -21.08
CA LEU A 357 25.03 15.97 -19.86
C LEU A 357 25.46 14.50 -19.92
N LYS A 358 25.31 13.83 -21.07
CA LYS A 358 25.73 12.43 -21.26
C LYS A 358 27.24 12.21 -21.19
N LYS A 359 28.08 13.26 -21.26
CA LYS A 359 29.52 13.13 -20.94
C LYS A 359 29.77 12.89 -19.45
N LYS A 360 28.83 13.29 -18.60
CA LYS A 360 28.87 13.15 -17.13
C LYS A 360 28.01 11.97 -16.65
N LEU A 361 26.85 11.79 -17.31
CA LEU A 361 25.87 10.76 -17.03
C LEU A 361 25.69 9.81 -18.24
N PRO A 362 26.71 9.01 -18.62
CA PRO A 362 26.68 8.21 -19.85
C PRO A 362 25.68 7.04 -19.82
N ASN A 363 25.21 6.64 -18.63
CA ASN A 363 24.27 5.53 -18.45
C ASN A 363 22.81 5.98 -18.26
N THR A 364 22.54 7.29 -18.29
CA THR A 364 21.19 7.84 -18.15
C THR A 364 20.50 7.86 -19.51
N ASP A 365 19.37 7.19 -19.62
CA ASP A 365 18.46 7.42 -20.74
C ASP A 365 17.80 8.79 -20.57
N VAL A 366 17.73 9.57 -21.65
CA VAL A 366 17.25 10.94 -21.63
C VAL A 366 16.22 11.12 -22.74
N GLN A 367 14.97 11.30 -22.35
CA GLN A 367 13.86 11.45 -23.29
C GLN A 367 13.56 12.93 -23.54
N LEU A 368 13.98 13.42 -24.71
CA LEU A 368 13.65 14.75 -25.23
C LEU A 368 12.33 14.79 -26.00
N VAL A 369 12.01 13.71 -26.72
CA VAL A 369 10.85 13.66 -27.61
C VAL A 369 9.65 13.05 -26.89
N TYR A 370 8.54 13.80 -26.84
CA TYR A 370 7.26 13.27 -26.39
C TYR A 370 6.80 12.14 -27.31
N ARG A 371 6.37 11.02 -26.73
CA ARG A 371 5.81 9.87 -27.44
C ARG A 371 4.41 9.64 -26.91
N GLU A 372 3.43 9.67 -27.80
CA GLU A 372 2.03 9.48 -27.45
C GLU A 372 1.81 8.05 -26.92
N GLY A 373 1.15 7.92 -25.76
CA GLY A 373 0.91 6.63 -25.10
C GLY A 373 2.09 6.09 -24.26
N GLN A 374 3.05 6.92 -23.86
CA GLN A 374 4.12 6.59 -22.89
C GLN A 374 4.06 7.46 -21.64
#